data_AF-A0A920Q523-F1
#
_entry.id   AF-A0A920Q523-F1
#
_cell.length_a   1.000
_cell.length_b   1.000
_cell.length_c   1.000
_cell.angle_alpha   90.00
_cell.angle_beta   90.00
_cell.angle_gamma   90.00
#
_symmetry.space_group_name_H-M   'P 1'
#
loop_
_entity.id
_entity.type
_entity.pdbx_description
1 polymer ?
#
loop_
_entity_poly.entity_id
_entity_poly.type
_entity_poly.pdbx_seq_one_letter_code
_entity_poly.pdbx_strand_id
1 'polypeptide(L)'
;MRATPSLERTAHSLERTGETVVTTVVSLRRRLDIQMLRWQARLDSRVGDRAIPWLTALALAVVLSLLALARHRDLGIGSDLGHYLQAAHLMDRGFDPMVTDLGHNLFADQASWIFWPVAFALRALPAAGTLLVLQSMALSLAVVPLWRIARGSANLRIGAASALMVAYALHPSVHDLNLAGFHPEALAIPALMAAYLVARSDLGGGWPHLP
;
A
#
# COMPACT_ATOMS: atom_id res chain seq x y z
N MET A 1 -61.84 -30.39 -4.60
CA MET A 1 -61.84 -29.08 -5.29
C MET A 1 -60.68 -29.06 -6.28
N ARG A 2 -60.93 -29.04 -7.59
CA ARG A 2 -59.88 -28.90 -8.63
C ARG A 2 -59.41 -27.44 -8.62
N ALA A 3 -58.10 -27.23 -8.56
CA ALA A 3 -57.53 -25.90 -8.76
C ALA A 3 -57.96 -25.36 -10.13
N THR A 4 -58.27 -24.07 -10.19
CA THR A 4 -58.64 -23.41 -11.44
C THR A 4 -57.45 -23.38 -12.40
N PRO A 5 -57.64 -23.64 -13.71
CA PRO A 5 -56.56 -23.82 -14.69
C PRO A 5 -55.69 -22.57 -14.94
N SER A 6 -56.05 -21.43 -14.34
CA SER A 6 -55.24 -20.21 -14.31
C SER A 6 -54.16 -20.25 -13.22
N LEU A 7 -54.43 -20.86 -12.06
CA LEU A 7 -53.49 -20.94 -10.93
C LEU A 7 -52.36 -21.94 -11.18
N GLU A 8 -52.65 -23.05 -11.86
CA GLU A 8 -51.61 -24.01 -12.28
C GLU A 8 -50.66 -23.38 -13.32
N ARG A 9 -51.19 -22.53 -14.21
CA ARG A 9 -50.40 -21.85 -15.24
C ARG A 9 -49.46 -20.80 -14.65
N THR A 10 -49.91 -20.03 -13.65
CA THR A 10 -49.07 -19.04 -12.95
C THR A 10 -48.01 -19.71 -12.08
N ALA A 11 -48.34 -20.81 -11.40
CA ALA A 11 -47.36 -21.60 -10.64
C ALA A 11 -46.24 -22.14 -11.54
N HIS A 12 -46.58 -22.75 -12.67
CA HIS A 12 -45.61 -23.27 -13.64
C HIS A 12 -44.77 -22.15 -14.29
N SER A 13 -45.33 -20.95 -14.48
CA SER A 13 -44.59 -19.79 -14.98
C SER A 13 -43.54 -19.31 -13.98
N LEU A 14 -43.90 -19.24 -12.68
CA LEU A 14 -43.01 -18.84 -11.59
C LEU A 14 -41.89 -19.86 -11.36
N GLU A 15 -42.21 -21.15 -11.43
CA GLU A 15 -41.23 -22.24 -11.32
C GLU A 15 -40.21 -22.21 -12.46
N ARG A 16 -40.69 -22.02 -13.71
CA ARG A 16 -39.82 -21.85 -14.88
C ARG A 16 -38.94 -20.59 -14.75
N THR A 17 -39.46 -19.49 -14.21
CA THR A 17 -38.64 -18.28 -13.99
C THR A 17 -37.61 -18.49 -12.89
N GLY A 18 -37.96 -19.20 -11.81
CA GLY A 18 -37.05 -19.59 -10.74
C GLY A 18 -35.89 -20.45 -11.26
N GLU A 19 -36.19 -21.50 -12.03
CA GLU A 19 -35.18 -22.36 -12.64
C GLU A 19 -34.25 -21.59 -13.59
N THR A 20 -34.80 -20.68 -14.39
CA THR A 20 -34.01 -19.87 -15.33
C THR A 20 -33.07 -18.91 -14.59
N VAL A 21 -33.53 -18.29 -13.50
CA VAL A 21 -32.70 -17.41 -12.66
C VAL A 21 -31.62 -18.20 -11.94
N VAL A 22 -31.95 -19.35 -11.34
CA VAL A 22 -31.00 -20.20 -10.63
C VAL A 22 -29.91 -20.70 -11.60
N THR A 23 -30.28 -21.19 -12.78
CA THR A 23 -29.31 -21.65 -13.79
C THR A 23 -28.44 -20.51 -14.32
N THR A 24 -28.98 -19.31 -14.48
CA THR A 24 -28.22 -18.12 -14.89
C THR A 24 -27.20 -17.71 -13.81
N VAL A 25 -27.61 -17.63 -12.54
CA VAL A 25 -26.71 -17.27 -11.43
C VAL A 25 -25.63 -18.33 -11.23
N VAL A 26 -25.98 -19.62 -11.27
CA VAL A 26 -25.02 -20.73 -11.13
C VAL A 26 -24.03 -20.74 -12.30
N SER A 27 -24.49 -20.54 -13.53
CA SER A 27 -23.60 -20.49 -14.70
C SER A 27 -22.70 -19.25 -14.71
N LEU A 28 -23.19 -18.09 -14.24
CA LEU A 28 -22.40 -16.88 -14.06
C LEU A 28 -21.31 -17.09 -13.00
N ARG A 29 -21.68 -17.63 -11.83
CA ARG A 29 -20.73 -17.97 -10.76
C ARG A 29 -19.65 -18.93 -11.24
N ARG A 30 -20.03 -19.99 -11.95
CA ARG A 30 -19.08 -20.95 -12.53
C ARG A 30 -18.13 -20.32 -13.54
N ARG A 31 -18.61 -19.38 -14.38
CA ARG A 31 -17.77 -18.63 -15.31
C ARG A 31 -16.77 -17.74 -14.58
N LEU A 32 -17.21 -17.04 -13.54
CA LEU A 32 -16.35 -16.22 -12.68
C LEU A 32 -15.28 -17.06 -11.98
N ASP A 33 -15.65 -18.22 -11.41
CA ASP A 33 -14.70 -19.15 -10.78
C ASP A 33 -13.65 -19.64 -11.77
N ILE A 34 -14.05 -20.04 -12.98
CA ILE A 34 -13.11 -20.50 -14.02
C ILE A 34 -12.18 -19.37 -14.46
N GLN A 35 -12.70 -18.15 -14.63
CA GLN A 35 -11.85 -17.00 -14.95
C GLN A 35 -10.89 -16.72 -13.80
N MET A 36 -11.36 -16.72 -12.56
CA MET A 36 -10.54 -16.51 -11.36
C MET A 36 -9.42 -17.56 -11.26
N LEU A 37 -9.70 -18.83 -11.52
CA LEU A 37 -8.69 -19.90 -11.56
C LEU A 37 -7.66 -19.70 -12.67
N ARG A 38 -8.08 -19.25 -13.86
CA ARG A 38 -7.17 -18.92 -14.97
C ARG A 38 -6.29 -17.72 -14.67
N TRP A 39 -6.83 -16.71 -14.01
CA TRP A 39 -6.08 -15.55 -13.53
C TRP A 39 -5.09 -15.96 -12.44
N GLN A 40 -5.52 -16.76 -11.47
CA GLN A 40 -4.63 -17.34 -10.46
C GLN A 40 -3.49 -18.11 -11.11
N ALA A 41 -3.76 -19.00 -12.07
CA ALA A 41 -2.73 -19.80 -12.73
C ALA A 41 -1.69 -18.96 -13.51
N ARG A 42 -2.08 -17.84 -14.12
CA ARG A 42 -1.12 -16.94 -14.80
C ARG A 42 -0.28 -16.15 -13.80
N LEU A 43 -0.90 -15.71 -12.71
CA LEU A 43 -0.25 -14.92 -11.68
C LEU A 43 0.70 -15.77 -10.81
N ASP A 44 0.41 -17.07 -10.63
CA ASP A 44 1.26 -18.02 -9.89
C ASP A 44 2.56 -18.39 -10.63
N SER A 45 2.81 -17.78 -11.79
CA SER A 45 4.10 -17.89 -12.46
C SER A 45 5.20 -17.23 -11.63
N ARG A 46 6.42 -17.81 -11.61
CA ARG A 46 7.59 -17.23 -10.91
C ARG A 46 7.89 -15.79 -11.32
N VAL A 47 7.54 -15.42 -12.57
CA VAL A 47 7.69 -14.05 -13.09
C VAL A 47 6.61 -13.14 -12.51
N GLY A 48 5.36 -13.60 -12.43
CA GLY A 48 4.26 -12.88 -11.78
C GLY A 48 4.57 -12.55 -10.33
N ASP A 49 4.98 -13.54 -9.55
CA ASP A 49 5.33 -13.35 -8.14
C ASP A 49 6.45 -12.32 -7.90
N ARG A 50 7.36 -12.15 -8.87
CA ARG A 50 8.42 -11.14 -8.80
C ARG A 50 7.95 -9.78 -9.30
N ALA A 51 7.12 -9.71 -10.34
CA ALA A 51 6.71 -8.47 -10.98
C ALA A 51 5.55 -7.76 -10.25
N ILE A 52 4.55 -8.51 -9.78
CA ILE A 52 3.37 -7.98 -9.10
C ILE A 52 3.71 -6.95 -8.01
N PRO A 53 4.56 -7.24 -7.01
CA PRO A 53 4.84 -6.28 -5.94
C PRO A 53 5.45 -4.97 -6.44
N TRP A 54 6.33 -5.03 -7.44
CA TRP A 54 6.97 -3.83 -7.99
C TRP A 54 6.01 -3.02 -8.85
N LEU A 55 5.16 -3.67 -9.66
CA LEU A 55 4.15 -2.98 -10.45
C LEU A 55 3.12 -2.30 -9.54
N THR A 56 2.69 -2.97 -8.47
CA THR A 56 1.78 -2.37 -7.49
C THR A 56 2.44 -1.23 -6.73
N ALA A 57 3.70 -1.39 -6.29
CA ALA A 57 4.44 -0.32 -5.64
C ALA A 57 4.62 0.90 -6.56
N LEU A 58 4.92 0.68 -7.85
CA LEU A 58 5.03 1.77 -8.82
C LEU A 58 3.69 2.48 -9.02
N ALA A 59 2.61 1.73 -9.23
CA ALA A 59 1.27 2.30 -9.41
C ALA A 59 0.82 3.10 -8.18
N LEU A 60 1.03 2.55 -6.97
CA LEU A 60 0.71 3.22 -5.72
C LEU A 60 1.58 4.47 -5.52
N ALA A 61 2.87 4.42 -5.83
CA ALA A 61 3.78 5.55 -5.72
C ALA A 61 3.32 6.72 -6.59
N VAL A 62 2.91 6.43 -7.83
CA VAL A 62 2.36 7.44 -8.75
C VAL A 62 1.09 8.06 -8.16
N VAL A 63 0.12 7.24 -7.73
CA VAL A 63 -1.16 7.73 -7.18
C VAL A 63 -0.93 8.58 -5.93
N LEU A 64 -0.16 8.08 -4.96
CA LEU A 64 0.11 8.78 -3.70
C LEU A 64 0.90 10.07 -3.93
N SER A 65 1.89 10.06 -4.83
CA SER A 65 2.67 11.26 -5.16
C SER A 65 1.78 12.33 -5.80
N LEU A 66 0.93 11.95 -6.75
CA LEU A 66 0.02 12.88 -7.41
C LEU A 66 -0.97 13.50 -6.42
N LEU A 67 -1.52 12.71 -5.50
CA LEU A 67 -2.41 13.19 -4.44
C LEU A 67 -1.71 14.16 -3.48
N ALA A 68 -0.50 13.82 -3.03
CA ALA A 68 0.28 14.69 -2.15
C ALA A 68 0.65 16.02 -2.85
N LEU A 69 1.08 15.97 -4.11
CA LEU A 69 1.40 17.17 -4.89
C LEU A 69 0.17 18.02 -5.18
N ALA A 70 -0.98 17.41 -5.47
CA ALA A 70 -2.24 18.13 -5.66
C ALA A 70 -2.61 18.88 -4.38
N ARG A 71 -2.58 18.18 -3.23
CA ARG A 71 -2.89 18.79 -1.93
C ARG A 71 -1.91 19.90 -1.54
N HIS A 72 -0.64 19.76 -1.90
CA HIS A 72 0.36 20.80 -1.71
C HIS A 72 0.04 22.06 -2.53
N ARG A 73 -0.38 21.90 -3.79
CA ARG A 73 -0.78 23.01 -4.66
C ARG A 73 -2.04 23.71 -4.17
N ASP A 74 -2.95 22.96 -3.56
CA ASP A 74 -4.17 23.50 -2.94
C ASP A 74 -3.92 24.11 -1.55
N LEU A 75 -2.65 24.18 -1.11
CA LEU A 75 -2.24 24.69 0.21
C LEU A 75 -2.88 23.92 1.39
N GLY A 76 -3.28 22.67 1.16
CA GLY A 76 -3.97 21.83 2.13
C GLY A 76 -3.06 20.92 2.97
N ILE A 77 -1.74 21.08 2.89
CA ILE A 77 -0.76 20.32 3.69
C ILE A 77 -0.51 21.03 5.03
N GLY A 78 -0.33 20.25 6.09
CA GLY A 78 -0.09 20.74 7.45
C GLY A 78 1.27 21.41 7.66
N SER A 79 1.47 21.90 8.88
CA SER A 79 2.69 22.58 9.35
C SER A 79 3.94 21.71 9.30
N ASP A 80 3.80 20.40 9.39
CA ASP A 80 4.91 19.45 9.51
C ASP A 80 5.87 19.58 8.33
N LEU A 81 5.34 19.70 7.10
CA LEU A 81 6.17 19.94 5.92
C LEU A 81 7.01 21.23 6.05
N GLY A 82 6.42 22.29 6.62
CA GLY A 82 7.08 23.57 6.84
C GLY A 82 8.26 23.47 7.81
N HIS A 83 8.15 22.64 8.86
CA HIS A 83 9.24 22.41 9.81
C HIS A 83 10.47 21.82 9.12
N TYR A 84 10.28 20.80 8.27
CA TYR A 84 11.37 20.19 7.51
C TYR A 84 11.94 21.11 6.43
N LEU A 85 11.10 21.94 5.77
CA LEU A 85 11.58 22.93 4.81
C LEU A 85 12.42 24.02 5.48
N GLN A 86 11.99 24.51 6.64
CA GLN A 86 12.76 25.47 7.43
C GLN A 86 14.10 24.85 7.87
N ALA A 87 14.08 23.64 8.40
CA ALA A 87 15.27 22.93 8.81
C ALA A 87 16.27 22.73 7.65
N ALA A 88 15.79 22.29 6.49
CA ALA A 88 16.63 22.15 5.29
C ALA A 88 17.28 23.48 4.88
N HIS A 89 16.53 24.58 4.95
CA HIS A 89 17.05 25.91 4.63
C HIS A 89 18.15 26.37 5.61
N LEU A 90 17.97 26.13 6.90
CA LEU A 90 18.96 26.44 7.93
C LEU A 90 20.22 25.59 7.74
N MET A 91 20.05 24.29 7.49
CA MET A 91 21.15 23.35 7.26
C MET A 91 21.98 23.72 6.02
N ASP A 92 21.34 24.14 4.91
CA ASP A 92 22.06 24.56 3.70
C ASP A 92 22.93 25.80 3.94
N ARG A 93 22.54 26.68 4.87
CA ARG A 93 23.32 27.86 5.29
C ARG A 93 24.30 27.59 6.43
N GLY A 94 24.39 26.36 6.93
CA GLY A 94 25.28 25.98 8.03
C GLY A 94 24.80 26.42 9.42
N PHE A 95 23.51 26.71 9.57
CA PHE A 95 22.89 26.98 10.87
C PHE A 95 22.28 25.71 11.47
N ASP A 96 22.12 25.71 12.79
CA ASP A 96 21.37 24.66 13.47
C ASP A 96 19.91 24.66 12.99
N PRO A 97 19.30 23.48 12.72
CA PRO A 97 17.92 23.35 12.25
C PRO A 97 16.92 23.58 13.38
N MET A 98 16.94 24.79 13.96
CA MET A 98 15.98 25.24 14.96
C MET A 98 14.67 25.63 14.27
N VAL A 99 13.62 24.86 14.51
CA VAL A 99 12.30 25.14 13.94
C VAL A 99 11.62 26.21 14.79
N THR A 100 11.18 27.30 14.16
CA THR A 100 10.66 28.48 14.90
C THR A 100 9.39 28.13 15.66
N ASP A 101 8.51 27.37 15.03
CA ASP A 101 7.21 26.97 15.58
C ASP A 101 7.35 25.98 16.74
N LEU A 102 8.29 25.04 16.64
CA LEU A 102 8.55 24.02 17.66
C LEU A 102 9.45 24.53 18.81
N GLY A 103 10.25 25.58 18.57
CA GLY A 103 11.18 26.14 19.55
C GLY A 103 12.38 25.24 19.90
N HIS A 104 12.59 24.16 19.15
CA HIS A 104 13.70 23.22 19.35
C HIS A 104 14.30 22.72 18.03
N ASN A 105 15.44 22.05 18.13
CA ASN A 105 16.15 21.50 16.98
C ASN A 105 15.36 20.32 16.38
N LEU A 106 15.19 20.30 15.05
CA LEU A 106 14.47 19.25 14.34
C LEU A 106 14.93 17.83 14.70
N PHE A 107 16.23 17.61 14.95
CA PHE A 107 16.73 16.28 15.29
C PHE A 107 16.40 15.82 16.71
N ALA A 108 16.00 16.74 17.59
CA ALA A 108 15.41 16.36 18.88
C ALA A 108 13.98 15.85 18.69
N ASP A 109 13.32 16.20 17.58
CA ASP A 109 12.02 15.66 17.20
C ASP A 109 12.17 14.31 16.49
N GLN A 110 11.48 13.30 17.03
CA GLN A 110 11.40 11.93 16.53
C GLN A 110 12.73 11.24 16.15
N ALA A 111 13.87 11.72 16.63
CA ALA A 111 15.21 11.26 16.24
C ALA A 111 15.38 11.21 14.70
N SER A 112 14.96 12.29 14.02
CA SER A 112 14.86 12.43 12.57
C SER A 112 16.21 12.44 11.82
N TRP A 113 17.21 11.66 12.25
CA TRP A 113 18.55 11.63 11.67
C TRP A 113 18.58 11.19 10.21
N ILE A 114 17.58 10.39 9.78
CA ILE A 114 17.39 10.03 8.38
C ILE A 114 17.18 11.25 7.48
N PHE A 115 16.76 12.39 8.05
CA PHE A 115 16.60 13.63 7.32
C PHE A 115 17.94 14.24 6.87
N TRP A 116 19.06 13.92 7.53
CA TRP A 116 20.36 14.50 7.17
C TRP A 116 20.78 14.24 5.71
N PRO A 117 20.80 12.99 5.20
CA PRO A 117 21.07 12.75 3.78
C PRO A 117 19.97 13.30 2.85
N VAL A 118 18.72 13.38 3.33
CA VAL A 118 17.61 13.95 2.55
C VAL A 118 17.83 15.45 2.34
N ALA A 119 18.13 16.19 3.41
CA ALA A 119 18.42 17.62 3.37
C ALA A 119 19.55 17.95 2.39
N PHE A 120 20.58 17.12 2.31
CA PHE A 120 21.64 17.26 1.31
C PHE A 120 21.12 17.13 -0.13
N ALA A 121 20.22 16.18 -0.39
CA ALA A 121 19.61 16.02 -1.71
C ALA A 121 18.67 17.18 -2.07
N LEU A 122 18.01 17.80 -1.09
CA LEU A 122 17.12 18.96 -1.32
C LEU A 122 17.87 20.21 -1.81
N ARG A 123 19.20 20.25 -1.72
CA ARG A 123 20.01 21.36 -2.27
C ARG A 123 19.93 21.45 -3.79
N ALA A 124 19.67 20.33 -4.46
CA ALA A 124 19.61 20.24 -5.92
C ALA A 124 18.19 20.08 -6.47
N LEU A 125 17.19 19.84 -5.60
CA LEU A 125 15.84 19.46 -5.99
C LEU A 125 14.78 20.37 -5.37
N PRO A 126 13.56 20.46 -5.94
CA PRO A 126 12.48 21.23 -5.34
C PRO A 126 12.08 20.65 -3.98
N ALA A 127 12.44 21.35 -2.90
CA ALA A 127 12.41 20.81 -1.54
C ALA A 127 11.06 20.18 -1.14
N ALA A 128 9.95 20.91 -1.31
CA ALA A 128 8.63 20.43 -0.92
C ALA A 128 8.17 19.21 -1.74
N GLY A 129 8.27 19.30 -3.06
CA GLY A 129 7.88 18.21 -3.95
C GLY A 129 8.69 16.95 -3.72
N THR A 130 10.00 17.09 -3.51
CA THR A 130 10.89 15.94 -3.25
C THR A 130 10.53 15.22 -1.95
N LEU A 131 10.25 15.94 -0.87
CA LEU A 131 9.87 15.32 0.40
C LEU A 131 8.56 14.55 0.29
N LEU A 132 7.55 15.14 -0.36
CA LEU A 132 6.25 14.49 -0.57
C LEU A 132 6.38 13.23 -1.43
N VAL A 133 7.09 13.32 -2.56
CA VAL A 133 7.34 12.17 -3.44
C VAL A 133 8.13 11.09 -2.71
N LEU A 134 9.16 11.46 -1.94
CA LEU A 134 9.97 10.52 -1.18
C LEU A 134 9.13 9.72 -0.18
N GLN A 135 8.24 10.40 0.56
CA GLN A 135 7.32 9.72 1.48
C GLN A 135 6.34 8.82 0.74
N SER A 136 5.72 9.29 -0.36
CA SER A 136 4.83 8.48 -1.19
C SER A 136 5.52 7.23 -1.74
N MET A 137 6.79 7.35 -2.15
CA MET A 137 7.60 6.23 -2.60
C MET A 137 7.88 5.23 -1.46
N ALA A 138 8.21 5.70 -0.27
CA ALA A 138 8.47 4.83 0.88
C ALA A 138 7.24 4.04 1.32
N LEU A 139 6.08 4.70 1.45
CA LEU A 139 4.81 4.04 1.74
C LEU A 139 4.47 3.00 0.68
N SER A 140 4.68 3.34 -0.59
CA SER A 140 4.40 2.41 -1.69
C SER A 140 5.37 1.23 -1.73
N LEU A 141 6.63 1.45 -1.33
CA LEU A 141 7.64 0.40 -1.27
C LEU A 141 7.31 -0.66 -0.21
N ALA A 142 6.57 -0.32 0.85
CA ALA A 142 6.16 -1.25 1.90
C ALA A 142 5.31 -2.43 1.37
N VAL A 143 4.64 -2.23 0.23
CA VAL A 143 3.91 -3.27 -0.48
C VAL A 143 4.81 -4.44 -0.91
N VAL A 144 6.09 -4.18 -1.21
CA VAL A 144 7.05 -5.18 -1.68
C VAL A 144 7.40 -6.21 -0.59
N PRO A 145 7.92 -5.83 0.60
CA PRO A 145 8.14 -6.79 1.67
C PRO A 145 6.82 -7.38 2.17
N LEU A 146 5.70 -6.64 2.17
CA LEU A 146 4.39 -7.19 2.53
C LEU A 146 4.00 -8.39 1.66
N TRP A 147 4.12 -8.27 0.33
CA TRP A 147 3.87 -9.37 -0.59
C TRP A 147 4.80 -10.56 -0.35
N ARG A 148 6.10 -10.29 -0.13
CA ARG A 148 7.10 -11.35 0.10
C ARG A 148 6.88 -12.07 1.42
N ILE A 149 6.46 -11.37 2.47
CA ILE A 149 6.07 -11.97 3.75
C ILE A 149 4.82 -12.83 3.56
N ALA A 150 3.83 -12.33 2.82
CA ALA A 150 2.59 -13.05 2.53
C ALA A 150 2.83 -14.34 1.75
N ARG A 151 3.62 -14.29 0.66
CA ARG A 151 3.92 -15.43 -0.20
C ARG A 151 4.96 -16.39 0.38
N GLY A 152 5.91 -15.87 1.16
CA GLY A 152 6.97 -16.64 1.81
C GLY A 152 6.53 -17.15 3.18
N SER A 153 6.74 -16.33 4.22
CA SER A 153 6.56 -16.71 5.62
C SER A 153 5.16 -17.16 5.98
N ALA A 154 4.12 -16.54 5.41
CA ALA A 154 2.72 -16.87 5.70
C ALA A 154 2.13 -17.92 4.75
N ASN A 155 2.88 -18.33 3.71
CA ASN A 155 2.46 -19.29 2.69
C ASN A 155 1.05 -19.03 2.11
N LEU A 156 0.70 -17.76 1.92
CA LEU A 156 -0.61 -17.36 1.42
C LEU A 156 -0.73 -17.63 -0.08
N ARG A 157 -1.91 -18.11 -0.48
CA ARG A 157 -2.29 -18.17 -1.89
C ARG A 157 -2.29 -16.77 -2.49
N ILE A 158 -2.04 -16.70 -3.79
CA ILE A 158 -1.89 -15.44 -4.50
C ILE A 158 -3.10 -14.50 -4.32
N GLY A 159 -4.31 -15.03 -4.28
CA GLY A 159 -5.52 -14.23 -4.02
C GLY A 159 -5.53 -13.56 -2.65
N ALA A 160 -5.09 -14.27 -1.60
CA ALA A 160 -5.02 -13.71 -0.25
C ALA A 160 -3.86 -12.71 -0.11
N ALA A 161 -2.71 -13.00 -0.72
CA ALA A 161 -1.58 -12.05 -0.76
C ALA A 161 -1.96 -10.76 -1.51
N SER A 162 -2.66 -10.87 -2.64
CA SER A 162 -3.14 -9.71 -3.40
C SER A 162 -4.18 -8.92 -2.61
N ALA A 163 -5.11 -9.60 -1.94
CA ALA A 163 -6.09 -8.95 -1.07
C ALA A 163 -5.41 -8.15 0.04
N LEU A 164 -4.32 -8.67 0.63
CA LEU A 164 -3.54 -7.97 1.65
C LEU A 164 -2.85 -6.71 1.09
N MET A 165 -2.27 -6.79 -0.11
CA MET A 165 -1.69 -5.61 -0.76
C MET A 165 -2.75 -4.54 -1.06
N VAL A 166 -3.91 -4.95 -1.56
CA VAL A 166 -5.03 -4.03 -1.85
C VAL A 166 -5.56 -3.41 -0.55
N ALA A 167 -5.69 -4.21 0.51
CA ALA A 167 -6.10 -3.71 1.82
C ALA A 167 -5.13 -2.65 2.36
N TYR A 168 -3.81 -2.89 2.25
CA TYR A 168 -2.80 -1.89 2.60
C TYR A 168 -2.90 -0.64 1.72
N ALA A 169 -2.99 -0.82 0.39
CA ALA A 169 -3.01 0.27 -0.57
C ALA A 169 -4.23 1.19 -0.44
N LEU A 170 -5.37 0.65 0.02
CA LEU A 170 -6.61 1.40 0.26
C LEU A 170 -6.80 1.78 1.72
N HIS A 171 -5.86 1.46 2.60
CA HIS A 171 -6.01 1.70 4.03
C HIS A 171 -6.03 3.21 4.31
N PRO A 172 -7.06 3.76 4.98
CA PRO A 172 -7.18 5.20 5.23
C PRO A 172 -5.93 5.80 5.87
N SER A 173 -5.33 5.12 6.86
CA SER A 173 -4.13 5.61 7.54
C SER A 173 -2.91 5.79 6.62
N VAL A 174 -2.80 5.00 5.53
CA VAL A 174 -1.71 5.18 4.54
C VAL A 174 -1.94 6.46 3.75
N HIS A 175 -3.18 6.73 3.36
CA HIS A 175 -3.56 7.95 2.66
C HIS A 175 -3.47 9.18 3.56
N ASP A 176 -3.94 9.09 4.80
CA ASP A 176 -3.88 10.19 5.77
C ASP A 176 -2.43 10.58 6.05
N LEU A 177 -1.56 9.60 6.34
CA LEU A 177 -0.14 9.84 6.54
C LEU A 177 0.50 10.46 5.30
N ASN A 178 0.18 9.95 4.10
CA ASN A 178 0.69 10.50 2.84
C ASN A 178 0.28 11.96 2.60
N LEU A 179 -0.90 12.36 3.07
CA LEU A 179 -1.46 13.70 2.87
C LEU A 179 -1.15 14.68 4.02
N ALA A 180 -0.65 14.19 5.16
CA ALA A 180 -0.37 15.00 6.34
C ALA A 180 0.81 15.96 6.16
N GLY A 181 1.81 15.58 5.35
CA GLY A 181 3.05 16.34 5.20
C GLY A 181 4.23 15.38 5.07
N PHE A 182 5.40 15.76 5.60
CA PHE A 182 6.57 14.89 5.64
C PHE A 182 6.83 14.39 7.07
N HIS A 183 6.91 13.08 7.22
CA HIS A 183 7.08 12.34 8.45
C HIS A 183 8.21 11.31 8.25
N PRO A 184 9.40 11.49 8.84
CA PRO A 184 10.54 10.60 8.62
C PRO A 184 10.27 9.16 9.08
N GLU A 185 9.38 8.95 10.05
CA GLU A 185 8.93 7.64 10.49
C GLU A 185 8.25 6.82 9.38
N ALA A 186 7.65 7.49 8.38
CA ALA A 186 7.08 6.80 7.22
C ALA A 186 8.14 6.05 6.39
N LEU A 187 9.39 6.53 6.40
CA LEU A 187 10.53 5.87 5.75
C LEU A 187 10.93 4.58 6.47
N ALA A 188 10.67 4.49 7.79
CA ALA A 188 11.00 3.32 8.59
C ALA A 188 10.07 2.13 8.29
N ILE A 189 8.81 2.38 7.90
CA ILE A 189 7.81 1.34 7.62
C ILE A 189 8.33 0.26 6.65
N PRO A 190 8.74 0.60 5.40
CA PRO A 190 9.26 -0.40 4.47
C PRO A 190 10.56 -1.05 4.98
N ALA A 191 11.42 -0.29 5.67
CA ALA A 191 12.69 -0.78 6.18
C ALA A 191 12.50 -1.84 7.27
N LEU A 192 11.60 -1.60 8.22
CA LEU A 192 11.25 -2.55 9.29
C LEU A 192 10.61 -3.81 8.73
N MET A 193 9.71 -3.69 7.75
CA MET A 193 9.12 -4.86 7.09
C MET A 193 10.18 -5.66 6.30
N ALA A 194 11.10 -4.98 5.63
CA ALA A 194 12.21 -5.63 4.94
C ALA A 194 13.16 -6.33 5.93
N ALA A 195 13.47 -5.69 7.06
CA ALA A 195 14.28 -6.29 8.12
C ALA A 195 13.62 -7.56 8.69
N TYR A 196 12.30 -7.52 8.95
CA TYR A 196 11.54 -8.70 9.34
C TYR A 196 11.62 -9.82 8.28
N LEU A 197 11.46 -9.47 7.00
CA LEU A 197 11.54 -10.44 5.91
C LEU A 197 12.91 -11.13 5.86
N VAL A 198 14.01 -10.36 5.97
CA VAL A 198 15.37 -10.89 5.99
C VAL A 198 15.60 -11.77 7.22
N ALA A 199 15.20 -11.31 8.41
CA ALA A 199 15.32 -12.10 9.62
C ALA A 199 14.58 -13.44 9.52
N ARG A 200 13.41 -13.48 8.87
CA ARG A 200 12.66 -14.72 8.65
C ARG A 200 13.27 -15.62 7.58
N SER A 201 13.92 -15.07 6.56
CA SER A 201 14.64 -15.90 5.58
C SER A 201 15.86 -16.58 6.19
N ASP A 202 16.57 -15.89 7.09
CA ASP A 202 17.76 -16.42 7.73
C ASP A 202 17.41 -17.52 8.73
N LEU A 203 16.30 -17.38 9.46
CA LEU A 203 15.78 -18.43 10.37
C LEU A 203 15.27 -19.70 9.65
N GLY A 204 15.02 -19.63 8.34
CA GLY A 204 14.71 -20.80 7.52
C GLY A 204 15.95 -21.66 7.20
N GLY A 205 17.16 -21.12 7.38
CA GLY A 205 18.41 -21.86 7.39
C GLY A 205 18.74 -22.26 8.82
N GLY A 206 18.39 -23.49 9.19
CA GLY A 206 18.65 -24.17 10.48
C GLY A 206 19.38 -23.37 11.57
N TRP A 207 18.69 -23.14 12.68
CA TRP A 207 19.35 -22.83 13.95
C TRP A 207 20.45 -23.87 14.21
N PRO A 208 21.71 -23.47 14.44
CA PRO A 208 22.62 -24.32 15.19
C PRO A 208 21.99 -24.50 16.56
N HIS A 209 21.67 -25.74 16.91
CA HIS A 209 21.35 -26.11 18.28
C HIS A 209 22.48 -25.54 19.17
N LEU A 210 22.17 -24.52 19.97
CA LEU A 210 23.10 -24.07 20.99
C LEU A 210 23.16 -25.14 22.10
N PRO A 211 24.37 -25.38 22.65
CA PRO A 211 24.66 -26.50 23.54
C PRO A 211 23.90 -26.47 24.87
#